data_AF-A0A2D4J370-F1
#
_entry.id   AF-A0A2D4J370-F1
#
_cell.length_a   1.000
_cell.length_b   1.000
_cell.length_c   1.000
_cell.angle_alpha   90.00
_cell.angle_beta   90.00
_cell.angle_gamma   90.00
#
_symmetry.space_group_name_H-M   'P 1'
#
loop_
_entity.id
_entity.type
_entity.pdbx_description
1 polymer ?
#
loop_
_entity_poly.entity_id
_entity_poly.type
_entity_poly.pdbx_seq_one_letter_code
_entity_poly.pdbx_strand_id
1 'polypeptide(L)'
;MGREEQERKQYTYYSNRHESWSRIDMIWTSMELLLEIEIDMNLWVDHNPMRITWRGQRKRSRWTLNQTILKEDFIQKINKELGFFFKENKKEDTSIQNLWDMAKAFMRGVAISFMASGRKVR
;
A
#
# COMPACT_ATOMS: atom_id res chain seq x y z
N MET A 1 -14.31 30.11 -8.28
CA MET A 1 -15.44 29.67 -9.12
C MET A 1 -15.36 28.16 -9.19
N GLY A 2 -16.03 27.48 -8.25
CA GLY A 2 -16.00 26.02 -8.13
C GLY A 2 -16.86 25.40 -9.22
N ARG A 3 -16.27 24.52 -10.04
CA ARG A 3 -17.06 23.63 -10.90
C ARG A 3 -17.59 22.51 -10.01
N GLU A 4 -18.85 22.60 -9.63
CA GLU A 4 -19.62 21.40 -9.32
C GLU A 4 -19.74 20.62 -10.63
N GLU A 5 -18.88 19.63 -10.80
CA GLU A 5 -19.04 18.62 -11.84
C GLU A 5 -20.27 17.80 -11.45
N GLN A 6 -21.42 18.20 -11.98
CA GLN A 6 -22.68 17.48 -11.84
C GLN A 6 -22.44 16.05 -12.32
N GLU A 7 -22.34 15.09 -11.41
CA GLU A 7 -22.12 13.69 -11.73
C GLU A 7 -23.22 13.24 -12.71
N ARG A 8 -22.86 13.05 -13.98
CA ARG A 8 -23.79 12.56 -14.99
C ARG A 8 -24.25 11.17 -14.58
N LYS A 9 -25.55 10.99 -14.33
CA LYS A 9 -26.14 9.68 -14.05
C LYS A 9 -25.99 8.80 -15.30
N GLN A 10 -25.12 7.79 -15.23
CA GLN A 10 -24.89 6.82 -16.30
C GLN A 10 -25.66 5.51 -16.04
N TYR A 11 -26.28 4.94 -17.06
CA TYR A 11 -27.11 3.72 -16.97
C TYR A 11 -26.72 2.72 -18.05
N THR A 12 -26.75 1.43 -17.74
CA THR A 12 -26.36 0.38 -18.69
C THR A 12 -27.57 -0.27 -19.37
N TYR A 13 -28.78 -0.11 -18.83
CA TYR A 13 -29.98 -0.75 -19.37
C TYR A 13 -31.22 0.13 -19.25
N TYR A 14 -32.07 0.11 -20.28
CA TYR A 14 -33.42 0.68 -20.26
C TYR A 14 -34.47 -0.41 -20.32
N SER A 15 -35.39 -0.43 -19.36
CA SER A 15 -36.53 -1.34 -19.38
C SER A 15 -37.74 -0.68 -20.02
N ASN A 16 -38.08 -1.09 -21.25
CA ASN A 16 -39.28 -0.59 -21.94
C ASN A 16 -40.57 -0.84 -21.15
N ARG A 17 -40.69 -1.99 -20.46
CA ARG A 17 -41.87 -2.35 -19.67
C ARG A 17 -42.06 -1.47 -18.42
N HIS A 18 -40.97 -1.07 -17.80
CA HIS A 18 -40.99 -0.34 -16.53
C HIS A 18 -40.68 1.16 -16.71
N GLU A 19 -40.42 1.59 -17.95
CA GLU A 19 -40.03 2.95 -18.32
C GLU A 19 -38.89 3.50 -17.44
N SER A 20 -37.97 2.62 -17.06
CA SER A 20 -36.96 2.90 -16.04
C SER A 20 -35.56 2.57 -16.52
N TRP A 21 -34.61 3.42 -16.13
CA TRP A 21 -33.19 3.21 -16.35
C TRP A 21 -32.55 2.49 -15.16
N SER A 22 -31.67 1.53 -15.44
CA SER A 22 -30.94 0.78 -14.42
C SER A 22 -29.48 0.52 -14.82
N ARG A 23 -28.66 0.13 -13.84
CA ARG A 23 -27.26 -0.23 -14.00
C ARG A 23 -27.08 -1.67 -13.53
N ILE A 24 -27.31 -2.61 -14.43
CA ILE A 24 -27.32 -4.06 -14.13
C ILE A 24 -26.03 -4.76 -14.56
N ASP A 25 -25.24 -4.11 -15.41
CA ASP A 25 -23.96 -4.63 -15.88
C ASP A 25 -22.85 -4.18 -14.91
N MET A 26 -22.05 -5.14 -14.43
CA MET A 26 -21.02 -4.89 -13.43
C MET A 26 -19.74 -5.68 -13.75
N ILE A 27 -18.60 -5.05 -13.50
CA ILE A 27 -17.27 -5.63 -13.73
C ILE A 27 -16.47 -5.56 -12.43
N TRP A 28 -15.98 -6.70 -11.97
CA TRP A 28 -15.20 -6.83 -10.74
C TRP A 28 -13.72 -6.82 -11.09
N THR A 29 -12.93 -6.06 -10.34
CA THR A 29 -11.54 -5.75 -10.69
C THR A 29 -10.72 -5.53 -9.41
N SER A 30 -9.40 -5.74 -9.52
CA SER A 30 -8.49 -5.42 -8.41
C SER A 30 -8.34 -3.92 -8.23
N MET A 31 -8.32 -3.47 -6.98
CA MET A 31 -7.99 -2.09 -6.59
C MET A 31 -6.59 -1.65 -7.02
N GLU A 32 -5.76 -2.59 -7.47
CA GLU A 32 -4.44 -2.33 -8.03
C GLU A 32 -4.50 -1.81 -9.47
N LEU A 33 -5.57 -2.08 -10.20
CA LEU A 33 -5.72 -1.60 -11.57
C LEU A 33 -6.21 -0.15 -11.56
N LEU A 34 -5.53 0.70 -12.33
CA LEU A 34 -6.02 2.03 -12.65
C LEU A 34 -6.91 1.89 -13.87
N LEU A 35 -8.22 1.91 -13.65
CA LEU A 35 -9.23 1.80 -14.70
C LEU A 35 -10.03 3.10 -14.76
N GLU A 36 -10.36 3.48 -15.99
CA GLU A 36 -11.37 4.48 -16.28
C GLU A 36 -12.54 3.75 -16.93
N ILE A 37 -13.75 4.02 -16.44
CA ILE A 37 -14.96 3.31 -16.82
C ILE A 37 -15.95 4.34 -17.32
N GLU A 38 -16.43 4.17 -18.54
CA GLU A 38 -17.45 5.00 -19.16
C GLU A 38 -18.58 4.12 -19.68
N ILE A 39 -19.82 4.60 -19.55
CA ILE A 39 -20.97 3.95 -20.18
C ILE A 39 -21.34 4.79 -21.41
N ASP A 40 -21.16 4.19 -22.58
CA ASP A 40 -21.47 4.81 -23.86
C ASP A 40 -22.97 4.72 -24.14
N MET A 41 -23.57 5.77 -24.68
CA MET A 41 -24.98 5.72 -25.07
C MET A 41 -25.16 4.92 -26.35
N ASN A 42 -26.09 3.99 -26.33
CA ASN A 42 -26.55 3.25 -27.49
C ASN A 42 -28.04 3.52 -27.72
N LEU A 43 -28.42 3.76 -28.97
CA LEU A 43 -29.82 3.97 -29.37
C LEU A 43 -30.45 2.72 -29.99
N TRP A 44 -29.64 1.70 -30.28
CA TRP A 44 -30.06 0.55 -31.10
C TRP A 44 -30.35 -0.72 -30.28
N VAL A 45 -29.90 -0.77 -29.02
CA VAL A 45 -30.05 -1.94 -28.15
C VAL A 45 -30.42 -1.46 -26.75
N ASP A 46 -31.23 -2.24 -26.04
CA ASP A 46 -31.66 -1.95 -24.67
C ASP A 46 -30.48 -1.89 -23.66
N HIS A 47 -29.29 -2.36 -24.07
CA HIS A 47 -28.05 -2.26 -23.31
C HIS A 47 -27.06 -1.25 -23.92
N ASN A 48 -26.55 -0.39 -23.05
CA ASN A 48 -25.49 0.57 -23.31
C ASN A 48 -24.12 -0.10 -23.07
N PRO A 49 -23.16 -0.01 -24.01
CA PRO A 49 -21.85 -0.61 -23.84
C PRO A 49 -21.05 0.07 -22.73
N MET A 50 -20.33 -0.75 -21.95
CA MET A 50 -19.35 -0.28 -20.97
C MET A 50 -17.96 -0.29 -21.58
N ARG A 51 -17.32 0.87 -21.63
CA ARG A 51 -15.93 1.02 -22.06
C ARG A 51 -15.02 1.07 -20.84
N ILE A 52 -14.04 0.17 -20.81
CA ILE A 52 -12.97 0.20 -19.80
C ILE A 52 -11.68 0.57 -20.49
N THR A 53 -11.08 1.66 -20.03
CA THR A 53 -9.72 2.05 -20.41
C THR A 53 -8.77 1.68 -19.28
N TRP A 54 -7.85 0.75 -19.55
CA TRP A 54 -6.80 0.40 -18.61
C TRP A 54 -5.68 1.43 -18.65
N ARG A 55 -5.51 2.18 -17.56
CA ARG A 55 -4.49 3.23 -17.41
C ARG A 55 -3.22 2.73 -16.71
N GLY A 56 -3.14 1.44 -16.41
CA GLY A 56 -1.97 0.79 -15.78
C GLY A 56 -2.28 0.20 -14.41
N GLN A 57 -1.23 -0.03 -13.63
CA GLN A 57 -1.35 -0.59 -12.28
C GLN A 57 -0.75 0.39 -11.27
N ARG A 58 -1.41 0.53 -10.12
CA ARG A 58 -0.85 1.25 -8.98
C ARG A 58 0.47 0.60 -8.60
N LYS A 59 1.54 1.39 -8.62
CA LYS A 59 2.85 0.92 -8.14
C LYS A 59 2.71 0.57 -6.67
N ARG A 60 2.78 -0.72 -6.36
CA ARG A 60 2.99 -1.19 -4.99
C ARG A 60 4.47 -1.11 -4.70
N SER A 61 4.84 -0.21 -3.79
CA SER A 61 6.16 -0.25 -3.18
C SER A 61 6.26 -1.56 -2.39
N ARG A 62 6.94 -2.55 -2.98
CA ARG A 62 7.33 -3.75 -2.24
C ARG A 62 8.44 -3.35 -1.28
N TRP A 63 8.32 -3.75 -0.02
CA TRP A 63 9.44 -3.60 0.90
C TRP A 63 10.59 -4.48 0.40
N THR A 64 11.75 -3.85 0.18
CA THR A 64 12.97 -4.56 -0.19
C THR A 64 13.94 -4.43 0.98
N LEU A 65 14.52 -5.55 1.39
CA LEU A 65 15.57 -5.58 2.42
C LEU A 65 16.77 -4.75 1.96
N ASN A 66 17.21 -3.81 2.78
CA ASN A 66 18.43 -3.05 2.49
C ASN A 66 19.66 -3.94 2.70
N GLN A 67 20.38 -4.28 1.63
CA GLN A 67 21.56 -5.16 1.71
C GLN A 67 22.69 -4.60 2.59
N THR A 68 22.67 -3.30 2.91
CA THR A 68 23.65 -2.68 3.81
C THR A 68 23.61 -3.29 5.21
N ILE A 69 22.44 -3.75 5.68
CA ILE A 69 22.33 -4.41 6.99
C ILE A 69 22.75 -5.88 6.97
N LEU A 70 23.20 -6.40 5.82
CA LEU A 70 23.79 -7.73 5.70
C LEU A 70 25.32 -7.69 5.65
N LYS A 71 25.93 -6.50 5.68
CA LYS A 71 27.37 -6.33 5.63
C LYS A 71 28.01 -6.62 6.99
N GLU A 72 29.24 -7.12 6.95
CA GLU A 72 30.05 -7.45 8.12
C GLU A 72 30.11 -6.29 9.14
N ASP A 73 30.35 -5.06 8.68
CA ASP A 73 30.39 -3.86 9.53
C ASP A 73 29.11 -3.67 10.36
N PHE A 74 27.94 -3.94 9.76
CA PHE A 74 26.68 -3.84 10.47
C PHE A 74 26.50 -4.99 11.46
N ILE A 75 26.87 -6.21 11.06
CA ILE A 75 26.76 -7.41 11.91
C ILE A 75 27.62 -7.23 13.18
N GLN A 76 28.86 -6.76 13.03
CA GLN A 76 29.74 -6.47 14.16
C GLN A 76 29.16 -5.37 15.07
N LYS A 77 28.63 -4.31 14.47
CA LYS A 77 27.98 -3.22 15.21
C LYS A 77 26.77 -3.72 15.99
N ILE A 78 25.82 -4.41 15.34
CA ILE A 78 24.58 -4.84 16.00
C ILE A 78 24.86 -5.86 17.10
N ASN A 79 25.84 -6.76 16.94
CA ASN A 79 26.25 -7.70 17.98
C ASN A 79 26.80 -6.98 19.21
N LYS A 80 27.65 -5.96 19.02
CA LYS A 80 28.19 -5.13 20.12
C LYS A 80 27.08 -4.38 20.85
N GLU A 81 26.20 -3.71 20.10
CA GLU A 81 25.09 -2.92 20.65
C GLU A 81 24.07 -3.81 21.38
N LEU A 82 23.76 -5.00 20.86
CA LEU A 82 22.87 -5.96 21.52
C LEU A 82 23.49 -6.52 22.80
N GLY A 83 24.79 -6.79 22.81
CA GLY A 83 25.49 -7.22 24.03
C GLY A 83 25.36 -6.20 25.15
N PHE A 84 25.52 -4.92 24.82
CA PHE A 84 25.28 -3.81 25.76
C PHE A 84 23.81 -3.73 26.17
N PHE A 85 22.88 -3.79 25.22
CA PHE A 85 21.44 -3.74 25.51
C PHE A 85 21.01 -4.81 26.51
N PHE A 86 21.39 -6.08 26.30
CA PHE A 86 20.98 -7.16 27.19
C PHE A 86 21.63 -7.08 28.55
N LYS A 87 22.88 -6.59 28.64
CA LYS A 87 23.55 -6.37 29.92
C LYS A 87 22.80 -5.35 30.80
N GLU A 88 22.34 -4.26 30.20
CA GLU A 88 21.71 -3.16 30.95
C GLU A 88 20.21 -3.37 31.23
N ASN A 89 19.51 -4.10 30.34
CA ASN A 89 18.05 -4.19 30.37
C ASN A 89 17.52 -5.52 30.92
N LYS A 90 18.37 -6.54 31.09
CA LYS A 90 17.99 -7.81 31.72
C LYS A 90 18.05 -7.69 33.24
N LYS A 91 16.97 -7.16 33.82
CA LYS A 91 16.74 -7.07 35.28
C LYS A 91 15.71 -8.12 35.70
N GLU A 92 15.69 -8.50 36.98
CA GLU A 92 14.76 -9.51 37.53
C GLU A 92 13.29 -9.14 37.32
N ASP A 93 12.96 -7.85 37.37
CA ASP A 93 11.58 -7.35 37.22
C ASP A 93 11.12 -7.20 35.76
N THR A 94 12.02 -7.34 34.78
CA THR A 94 11.67 -7.14 33.36
C THR A 94 11.08 -8.43 32.78
N SER A 95 9.82 -8.40 32.36
CA SER A 95 9.20 -9.53 31.66
C SER A 95 9.93 -9.85 30.35
N ILE A 96 9.99 -11.13 29.99
CA ILE A 96 10.62 -11.60 28.74
C ILE A 96 9.97 -10.93 27.51
N GLN A 97 8.65 -10.74 27.55
CA GLN A 97 7.91 -10.06 26.48
C GLN A 97 8.38 -8.62 26.30
N ASN A 98 8.46 -7.85 27.39
CA ASN A 98 8.93 -6.47 27.35
C ASN A 98 10.39 -6.40 26.88
N LEU A 99 11.24 -7.31 27.36
CA LEU A 99 12.64 -7.39 26.92
C LEU A 99 12.74 -7.64 25.41
N TRP A 100 11.92 -8.53 24.87
CA TRP A 100 11.87 -8.83 23.43
C TRP A 100 11.36 -7.64 22.60
N ASP A 101 10.30 -6.97 23.06
CA ASP A 101 9.74 -5.80 22.37
C ASP A 101 10.73 -4.62 22.36
N MET A 102 11.40 -4.37 23.48
CA MET A 102 12.48 -3.38 23.57
C MET A 102 13.67 -3.75 22.68
N ALA A 103 14.09 -5.02 22.66
CA ALA A 103 15.18 -5.47 21.79
C ALA A 103 14.87 -5.23 20.31
N LYS A 104 13.65 -5.54 19.87
CA LYS A 104 13.20 -5.26 18.49
C LYS A 104 13.22 -3.77 18.15
N ALA A 105 12.71 -2.92 19.05
CA ALA A 105 12.72 -1.47 18.86
C ALA A 105 14.16 -0.92 18.79
N PHE A 106 15.03 -1.39 19.69
CA PHE A 106 16.44 -1.02 19.75
C PHE A 106 17.18 -1.43 18.47
N MET A 107 17.05 -2.70 18.03
CA MET A 107 17.66 -3.18 16.78
C MET A 107 17.24 -2.36 15.56
N ARG A 108 15.95 -1.99 15.48
CA ARG A 108 15.45 -1.11 14.42
C ARG A 108 16.10 0.27 14.47
N GLY A 109 16.24 0.86 15.66
CA GLY A 109 16.93 2.14 15.84
C GLY A 109 18.38 2.12 15.37
N VAL A 110 19.12 1.07 15.74
CA VAL A 110 20.52 0.88 15.30
C VAL A 110 20.60 0.72 13.78
N ALA A 111 19.71 -0.09 13.18
CA ALA A 111 19.65 -0.29 11.73
C ALA A 111 19.36 1.02 10.98
N ILE A 112 18.37 1.80 11.43
CA ILE A 112 18.01 3.09 10.82
C ILE A 112 19.18 4.07 10.91
N SER A 113 19.81 4.18 12.08
CA SER A 113 20.97 5.05 12.30
C SER A 113 22.14 4.69 11.38
N PHE A 114 22.46 3.39 11.27
CA PHE A 114 23.52 2.91 10.38
C PHE A 114 23.24 3.17 8.90
N MET A 115 22.01 2.94 8.46
CA MET A 115 21.59 3.24 7.08
C MET A 115 21.63 4.74 6.78
N ALA A 116 21.30 5.59 7.75
CA ALA A 116 21.33 7.05 7.59
C ALA A 116 22.77 7.58 7.53
N SER A 117 23.69 7.04 8.33
CA SER A 117 25.11 7.45 8.28
C SER A 117 25.78 7.08 6.96
N GLY A 118 25.46 5.92 6.38
CA GLY A 118 25.99 5.51 5.08
C GLY A 118 25.53 6.38 3.89
N ARG A 119 24.42 7.11 4.04
CA ARG A 119 23.92 8.04 3.01
C ARG A 119 24.62 9.40 3.02
N LYS A 120 25.29 9.78 4.10
CA LYS A 120 26.01 11.08 4.20
C LYS A 120 27.40 11.05 3.56
N VAL A 121 27.94 9.84 3.31
CA VAL A 121 29.30 9.63 2.78
C VAL A 121 29.28 9.44 1.24
N ARG A 122 28.09 9.41 0.62
CA ARG A 122 27.88 9.42 -0.83
C ARG A 122 27.32 10.76 -1.26
#